data_AF-A0A832MCS5-F1
#
_entry.id   AF-A0A832MCS5-F1
#
_cell.length_a   1.000
_cell.length_b   1.000
_cell.length_c   1.000
_cell.angle_alpha   90.00
_cell.angle_beta   90.00
_cell.angle_gamma   90.00
#
_symmetry.space_group_name_H-M   'P 1'
#
loop_
_entity.id
_entity.type
_entity.pdbx_description
1 polymer ?
#
loop_
_entity_poly.entity_id
_entity_poly.type
_entity_poly.pdbx_seq_one_letter_code
_entity_poly.pdbx_strand_id
1 'polypeptide(L)'
;MTRNDLLRLVLAAADDVARIFDHAEISTWPAGSLVALCRLGLLRSAATGLHAPCPNCDDGHIEPVTIHPGAGDAKRYFIWCPETMRVEIQPEMCNGWEVDADGLARAVAKAMSLKGNPKTLVSGRLWG
;
A
#
# COMPACT_ATOMS: atom_id res chain seq x y z
N MET A 1 10.10 -6.64 12.81
CA MET A 1 8.72 -7.17 12.71
C MET A 1 8.78 -8.66 12.40
N THR A 2 8.01 -9.52 13.07
CA THR A 2 7.89 -10.94 12.68
C THR A 2 6.81 -11.14 11.62
N ARG A 3 6.76 -12.32 10.99
CA ARG A 3 5.70 -12.67 10.03
C ARG A 3 4.30 -12.64 10.65
N ASN A 4 4.17 -13.03 11.92
CA ASN A 4 2.89 -12.98 12.62
C ASN A 4 2.46 -11.54 12.93
N ASP A 5 3.41 -10.66 13.26
CA ASP A 5 3.12 -9.24 13.48
C ASP A 5 2.64 -8.58 12.18
N LEU A 6 3.28 -8.91 11.05
CA LEU A 6 2.88 -8.41 9.74
C LEU A 6 1.48 -8.87 9.36
N LEU A 7 1.15 -10.15 9.56
CA LEU A 7 -0.20 -10.66 9.30
C LEU A 7 -1.25 -9.96 10.18
N ARG A 8 -0.95 -9.71 11.46
CA ARG A 8 -1.84 -8.96 12.34
C ARG A 8 -2.03 -7.51 11.88
N LEU A 9 -0.97 -6.85 11.45
CA LEU A 9 -1.01 -5.51 10.88
C LEU A 9 -1.92 -5.46 9.64
N VAL A 10 -1.74 -6.38 8.70
CA VAL A 10 -2.55 -6.47 7.48
C VAL A 10 -4.02 -6.76 7.81
N LEU A 11 -4.29 -7.67 8.75
CA LEU A 11 -5.66 -7.98 9.17
C LEU A 11 -6.33 -6.79 9.86
N ALA A 12 -5.62 -6.07 10.72
CA ALA A 12 -6.15 -4.87 11.37
C ALA A 12 -6.43 -3.75 10.35
N ALA A 13 -5.55 -3.56 9.36
CA ALA A 13 -5.75 -2.61 8.28
C ALA A 13 -6.92 -2.98 7.36
N ALA A 14 -7.32 -4.25 7.32
CA ALA A 14 -8.42 -4.70 6.49
C ALA A 14 -9.78 -4.12 6.95
N ASP A 15 -9.88 -3.73 8.23
CA ASP A 15 -11.05 -3.05 8.79
C ASP A 15 -11.06 -1.53 8.54
N ASP A 16 -9.95 -0.95 8.05
CA ASP A 16 -9.79 0.47 7.73
C ASP A 16 -9.52 0.67 6.23
N VAL A 17 -10.58 0.99 5.48
CA VAL A 17 -10.49 1.20 4.02
C VAL A 17 -9.70 2.40 3.57
N ALA A 18 -9.39 3.34 4.47
CA ALA A 18 -8.51 4.46 4.16
C ALA A 18 -7.04 4.11 4.39
N ARG A 19 -6.74 2.91 4.94
CA ARG A 19 -5.38 2.55 5.31
C ARG A 19 -4.53 2.23 4.10
N ILE A 20 -3.57 3.11 3.85
CA ILE A 20 -2.53 2.94 2.83
C ILE A 20 -1.20 2.68 3.52
N PHE A 21 -0.55 1.56 3.22
CA PHE A 21 0.84 1.29 3.61
C PHE A 21 1.77 2.00 2.65
N ASP A 22 2.61 2.90 3.15
CA ASP A 22 3.55 3.62 2.31
C ASP A 22 4.88 2.86 2.14
N HIS A 23 5.79 3.43 1.34
CA HIS A 23 7.09 2.82 1.08
C HIS A 23 7.97 2.75 2.33
N ALA A 24 7.90 3.75 3.22
CA ALA A 24 8.73 3.80 4.42
C ALA A 24 8.34 2.66 5.37
N GLU A 25 7.04 2.48 5.60
CA GLU A 25 6.51 1.40 6.41
C GLU A 25 6.85 0.03 5.82
N ILE A 26 6.64 -0.17 4.51
CA ILE A 26 6.96 -1.45 3.86
C ILE A 26 8.45 -1.77 3.89
N SER A 27 9.31 -0.75 3.84
CA SER A 27 10.75 -0.93 3.97
C SER A 27 11.15 -1.50 5.33
N THR A 28 10.29 -1.36 6.36
CA THR A 28 10.49 -2.00 7.68
C THR A 28 10.04 -3.47 7.72
N TRP A 29 9.29 -3.93 6.72
CA TRP A 29 8.79 -5.30 6.68
C TRP A 29 9.92 -6.29 6.37
N PRO A 30 9.78 -7.57 6.76
CA PRO A 30 10.74 -8.58 6.36
C PRO A 30 10.87 -8.67 4.83
N ALA A 31 12.10 -8.86 4.34
CA ALA A 31 12.38 -8.89 2.90
C ALA A 31 11.46 -9.88 2.14
N GLY A 32 10.95 -9.44 0.99
CA GLY A 32 10.05 -10.24 0.14
C GLY A 32 8.59 -10.33 0.62
N SER A 33 8.25 -9.79 1.80
CA SER A 33 6.90 -9.89 2.35
C SER A 33 5.86 -9.19 1.47
N LEU A 34 6.17 -8.00 0.95
CA LEU A 34 5.28 -7.29 0.04
C LEU A 34 4.92 -8.14 -1.18
N VAL A 35 5.94 -8.67 -1.86
CA VAL A 35 5.76 -9.52 -3.04
C VAL A 35 4.92 -10.75 -2.70
N ALA A 36 5.16 -11.38 -1.55
CA ALA A 36 4.40 -12.53 -1.09
C ALA A 36 2.92 -12.17 -0.83
N LEU A 37 2.64 -11.06 -0.14
CA LEU A 37 1.29 -10.61 0.17
C LEU A 37 0.51 -10.21 -1.09
N CYS A 38 1.15 -9.50 -2.04
CA CYS A 38 0.56 -9.20 -3.35
C CYS A 38 0.26 -10.48 -4.14
N ARG A 39 1.18 -11.44 -4.15
CA ARG A 39 0.98 -12.73 -4.84
C ARG A 39 -0.15 -13.57 -4.23
N LEU A 40 -0.35 -13.46 -2.92
CA LEU A 40 -1.47 -14.08 -2.20
C LEU A 40 -2.79 -13.33 -2.42
N GLY A 41 -2.77 -12.17 -3.09
CA GLY A 41 -3.93 -11.32 -3.30
C GLY A 41 -4.41 -10.64 -2.01
N LEU A 42 -3.52 -10.42 -1.04
CA LEU A 42 -3.87 -9.77 0.23
C LEU A 42 -3.67 -8.25 0.17
N LEU A 43 -2.74 -7.80 -0.65
CA LEU A 43 -2.47 -6.38 -0.91
C LEU A 43 -2.60 -6.09 -2.39
N ARG A 44 -3.02 -4.87 -2.71
CA ARG A 44 -3.01 -4.31 -4.07
C ARG A 44 -2.45 -2.89 -4.05
N SER A 45 -2.04 -2.39 -5.20
CA SER A 45 -1.74 -0.96 -5.35
C SER A 45 -2.98 -0.14 -5.04
N ALA A 46 -2.83 0.92 -4.26
CA ALA A 46 -3.91 1.87 -4.01
C ALA A 46 -4.33 2.56 -5.32
N ALA A 47 -5.63 2.82 -5.45
CA ALA A 47 -6.24 3.35 -6.67
C ALA A 47 -6.23 4.89 -6.77
N THR A 48 -6.04 5.60 -5.65
CA THR A 48 -5.86 7.05 -5.62
C THR A 48 -4.54 7.39 -6.30
N GLY A 49 -4.47 8.38 -7.22
CA GLY A 49 -3.29 8.70 -8.06
C GLY A 49 -1.94 8.80 -7.31
N LEU A 50 -0.80 8.92 -7.99
CA LEU A 50 0.54 8.79 -7.36
C LEU A 50 0.71 9.76 -6.16
N HIS A 51 0.93 9.22 -4.96
CA HIS A 51 1.35 9.87 -3.70
C HIS A 51 2.62 9.21 -3.19
N ALA A 52 3.36 9.87 -2.32
CA ALA A 52 4.52 9.29 -1.65
C ALA A 52 4.74 9.93 -0.27
N PRO A 53 5.28 9.18 0.70
CA PRO A 53 5.73 9.74 1.96
C PRO A 53 7.00 10.57 1.72
N CYS A 54 7.15 11.65 2.47
CA CYS A 54 8.37 12.44 2.42
C CYS A 54 9.53 11.73 3.11
N PRO A 55 10.66 11.51 2.41
CA PRO A 55 11.85 10.90 3.01
C PRO A 55 12.68 11.87 3.86
N ASN A 56 12.35 13.16 3.84
CA ASN A 56 13.21 14.22 4.37
C ASN A 56 12.72 14.85 5.68
N CYS A 57 11.44 14.72 6.02
CA CYS A 57 10.90 15.25 7.27
C CYS A 57 10.63 14.13 8.27
N ASP A 58 10.69 14.44 9.55
CA ASP A 58 10.47 13.45 10.62
C ASP A 58 9.02 12.94 10.67
N ASP A 59 8.05 13.73 10.18
CA ASP A 59 6.62 13.37 10.17
C ASP A 59 6.27 12.33 9.08
N GLY A 60 7.15 12.14 8.08
CA GLY A 60 6.88 11.24 6.95
C GLY A 60 5.59 11.56 6.18
N HIS A 61 5.22 12.84 6.09
CA HIS A 61 3.92 13.26 5.56
C HIS A 61 3.70 12.79 4.12
N ILE A 62 2.44 12.50 3.76
CA ILE A 62 2.07 11.93 2.47
C ILE A 62 1.48 13.02 1.57
N GLU A 63 2.03 13.17 0.37
CA GLU A 63 1.64 14.22 -0.58
C GLU A 63 1.53 13.67 -2.01
N PRO A 64 0.75 14.32 -2.89
CA PRO A 64 0.61 13.91 -4.27
C PRO A 64 1.92 14.13 -5.02
N VAL A 65 2.25 13.16 -5.87
CA VAL A 65 3.46 13.16 -6.69
C VAL A 65 3.23 13.95 -7.96
N THR A 66 4.10 14.93 -8.19
CA THR A 66 4.23 15.67 -9.44
C THR A 66 5.34 15.06 -10.29
N ILE A 67 5.04 14.73 -11.55
CA ILE A 67 6.01 14.17 -12.49
C ILE A 67 6.52 15.27 -13.43
N HIS A 68 7.84 15.35 -13.58
CA HIS A 68 8.49 16.23 -14.55
C HIS A 68 9.36 15.42 -15.53
N PRO A 69 9.55 15.91 -16.77
CA PRO A 69 10.52 15.34 -17.70
C PRO A 69 11.95 15.51 -17.17
N GLY A 70 12.75 14.46 -17.30
CA GLY A 70 14.19 14.44 -17.04
C GLY A 70 15.01 14.50 -18.34
N ALA A 71 16.28 14.10 -18.27
CA ALA A 71 17.12 13.99 -19.45
C ALA A 71 16.69 12.78 -20.32
N GLY A 72 16.47 13.00 -21.61
CA GLY A 72 15.95 11.97 -22.52
C GLY A 72 14.52 11.56 -22.13
N ASP A 73 14.26 10.26 -22.07
CA ASP A 73 12.96 9.69 -21.69
C ASP A 73 12.78 9.50 -20.17
N ALA A 74 13.73 9.98 -19.36
CA ALA A 74 13.65 9.85 -17.91
C ALA A 74 12.51 10.68 -17.33
N LYS A 75 11.89 10.17 -16.25
CA LYS A 75 10.90 10.90 -15.44
C LYS A 75 11.49 11.19 -14.07
N ARG A 76 11.19 12.38 -13.55
CA ARG A 76 11.56 12.80 -12.19
C ARG A 76 10.29 13.02 -11.39
N TYR A 77 10.26 12.52 -10.16
CA TYR A 77 9.08 12.47 -9.32
C TYR A 77 9.30 13.36 -8.11
N PHE A 78 8.32 14.17 -7.76
CA PHE A 78 8.45 15.15 -6.69
C PHE A 78 7.21 15.20 -5.82
N ILE A 79 7.40 15.54 -4.55
CA ILE A 79 6.33 15.95 -3.63
C ILE A 79 6.65 17.33 -3.06
N TRP A 80 5.64 17.97 -2.47
CA TRP A 80 5.82 19.17 -1.67
C TRP A 80 5.99 18.79 -0.19
N CYS A 81 6.97 19.36 0.49
CA CYS A 81 7.21 19.23 1.91
C CYS A 81 7.16 20.60 2.57
N PRO A 82 6.43 20.79 3.68
CA PRO A 82 6.40 22.08 4.37
C PRO A 82 7.76 22.49 4.95
N GLU A 83 8.64 21.52 5.26
CA GLU A 83 9.96 21.76 5.85
C GLU A 83 11.06 21.96 4.81
N THR A 84 11.15 21.05 3.85
CA THR A 84 12.24 21.04 2.84
C THR A 84 11.79 21.46 1.45
N MET A 85 10.55 21.96 1.31
CA MET A 85 9.93 22.37 0.05
C MET A 85 9.87 21.22 -0.97
N ARG A 86 10.44 21.39 -2.17
CA ARG A 86 10.33 20.40 -3.23
C ARG A 86 11.31 19.24 -2.99
N VAL A 87 10.77 18.05 -2.75
CA VAL A 87 11.57 16.85 -2.53
C VAL A 87 11.47 15.94 -3.74
N GLU A 88 12.62 15.55 -4.30
CA GLU A 88 12.68 14.51 -5.34
C GLU A 88 12.61 13.13 -4.68
N ILE A 89 11.75 12.28 -5.21
CA ILE A 89 11.52 10.92 -4.74
C ILE A 89 11.80 9.92 -5.85
N GLN A 90 12.00 8.67 -5.47
CA GLN A 90 12.16 7.59 -6.44
C GLN A 90 10.80 7.07 -6.93
N PRO A 91 10.70 6.56 -8.18
CA PRO A 91 9.46 5.98 -8.70
C PRO A 91 8.87 4.89 -7.81
N GLU A 92 9.70 4.13 -7.10
CA GLU A 92 9.29 3.05 -6.19
C GLU A 92 8.68 3.55 -4.88
N MET A 93 8.85 4.84 -4.60
CA MET A 93 8.17 5.53 -3.50
C MET A 93 6.77 5.99 -3.92
N CYS A 94 6.49 6.00 -5.24
CA CYS A 94 5.20 6.40 -5.78
C CYS A 94 4.17 5.27 -5.57
N ASN A 95 3.38 5.51 -4.53
CA ASN A 95 2.14 4.91 -4.09
C ASN A 95 2.10 3.57 -3.37
N GLY A 96 1.31 3.66 -2.30
CA GLY A 96 1.16 2.68 -1.27
C GLY A 96 0.24 1.52 -1.60
N TRP A 97 0.27 0.57 -0.69
CA TRP A 97 -0.44 -0.68 -0.81
C TRP A 97 -1.61 -0.66 0.16
N GLU A 98 -2.78 -1.02 -0.34
CA GLU A 98 -3.98 -1.19 0.47
C GLU A 98 -4.33 -2.67 0.56
N VAL A 99 -5.12 -3.02 1.55
CA VAL A 99 -5.65 -4.38 1.65
C VAL A 99 -6.65 -4.61 0.52
N ASP A 100 -6.43 -5.69 -0.26
CA ASP A 100 -7.45 -6.19 -1.18
C ASP A 100 -8.46 -6.99 -0.36
N ALA A 101 -9.51 -6.34 0.16
CA ALA A 101 -10.52 -6.99 0.99
C ALA A 101 -11.20 -8.17 0.28
N ASP A 102 -11.47 -8.06 -1.02
CA ASP A 102 -12.04 -9.16 -1.80
C ASP A 102 -11.02 -10.30 -1.97
N GLY A 103 -9.75 -9.95 -2.16
CA GLY A 103 -8.65 -10.90 -2.23
C GLY A 103 -8.40 -11.64 -0.93
N LEU A 104 -8.46 -10.94 0.21
CA LEU A 104 -8.43 -11.51 1.55
C LEU A 104 -9.63 -12.46 1.77
N ALA A 105 -10.85 -12.05 1.42
CA ALA A 105 -12.03 -12.91 1.51
C ALA A 105 -11.87 -14.19 0.68
N ARG A 106 -11.34 -14.09 -0.55
CA ARG A 106 -11.02 -15.25 -1.39
C ARG A 106 -9.96 -16.15 -0.75
N ALA A 107 -8.92 -15.57 -0.16
CA ALA A 107 -7.84 -16.31 0.50
C ALA A 107 -8.37 -17.12 1.70
N VAL A 108 -9.22 -16.49 2.54
CA VAL A 108 -9.87 -17.16 3.68
C VAL A 108 -10.81 -18.27 3.21
N ALA A 109 -11.67 -17.99 2.24
CA ALA A 109 -12.59 -18.99 1.69
C ALA A 109 -11.86 -20.21 1.13
N LYS A 110 -10.74 -19.99 0.44
CA LYS A 110 -9.87 -21.06 -0.06
C LYS A 110 -9.22 -21.85 1.07
N ALA A 111 -8.69 -21.18 2.10
CA ALA A 111 -8.08 -21.84 3.25
C ALA A 111 -9.07 -22.71 4.03
N MET A 112 -10.35 -22.32 4.04
CA MET A 112 -11.44 -23.03 4.70
C MET A 112 -12.16 -24.05 3.79
N SER A 113 -11.72 -24.24 2.54
CA SER A 113 -12.38 -25.11 1.55
C SER A 113 -13.87 -24.80 1.32
N LEU A 114 -14.27 -23.53 1.41
CA LEU A 114 -15.65 -23.11 1.17
C LEU A 114 -16.00 -23.20 -0.32
N LYS A 115 -17.26 -23.54 -0.62
CA LYS A 115 -17.78 -23.60 -1.99
C LYS A 115 -18.34 -22.23 -2.41
N GLY A 116 -18.01 -21.81 -3.63
CA GLY A 116 -18.47 -20.55 -4.21
C GLY A 116 -17.51 -19.38 -3.95
N ASN A 117 -17.69 -18.28 -4.69
CA ASN A 117 -16.90 -17.07 -4.48
C ASN A 117 -17.56 -16.20 -3.40
N PRO A 118 -16.77 -15.64 -2.45
CA PRO A 118 -17.26 -14.61 -1.56
C PRO A 118 -17.93 -13.49 -2.35
N LYS A 119 -19.06 -13.02 -1.84
CA LYS A 119 -19.77 -11.85 -2.40
C LYS A 119 -19.63 -10.70 -1.43
N THR A 120 -19.25 -9.55 -1.94
CA THR A 120 -19.22 -8.29 -1.20
C THR A 120 -20.64 -7.95 -0.73
N LEU A 121 -20.84 -7.85 0.58
CA LEU A 121 -22.12 -7.42 1.16
C LEU A 121 -22.23 -5.89 1.22
N VAL A 122 -21.13 -5.22 1.58
CA VAL A 122 -20.96 -3.76 1.56
C VAL A 122 -19.59 -3.47 0.95
N SER A 123 -19.54 -2.57 -0.04
CA SER A 123 -18.26 -2.18 -0.64
C SER A 123 -17.36 -1.53 0.42
N GLY A 124 -16.13 -2.01 0.56
CA GLY A 124 -15.16 -1.45 1.49
C GLY A 124 -15.41 -1.76 2.97
N ARG A 125 -16.04 -2.89 3.32
CA ARG A 125 -15.96 -3.45 4.68
C ARG A 125 -15.90 -4.97 4.62
N LEU A 126 -15.17 -5.57 5.54
CA LEU A 126 -14.99 -7.02 5.57
C LEU A 126 -16.25 -7.78 5.98
N TRP A 127 -17.07 -7.22 6.89
CA TRP A 127 -18.32 -7.85 7.34
C TRP A 127 -19.36 -6.80 7.78
N GLY A 128 -20.63 -7.18 7.65
CA GLY A 128 -21.80 -6.58 8.31
C GLY A 128 -22.64 -7.70 8.92
#